data_AF-A0A914FJ76-F1
#
_entry.id   AF-A0A914FJ76-F1
#
_cell.length_a   1.000
_cell.length_b   1.000
_cell.length_c   1.000
_cell.angle_alpha   90.00
_cell.angle_beta   90.00
_cell.angle_gamma   90.00
#
_symmetry.space_group_name_H-M   'P 1'
#
loop_
_entity.id
_entity.type
_entity.pdbx_description
1 polymer ?
#
loop_
_entity_poly.entity_id
_entity_poly.type
_entity_poly.pdbx_seq_one_letter_code
_entity_poly.pdbx_strand_id
1 'polypeptide(L)'
;MVEMAWLAAPYCNVKSEEAQLCLRVLLNKVAKKFGLTLYPVQRLSELETATIFNSCGMTISMSKRLRSLLGDNNIFASANKVADLLKTFDAQCKISVENVEVEDVEVEVVTIENLLDVIKNRYQQIADKKKFKFNPAPYEDKIWLSILGDKGGKSMKLAVALGNQDCPNASDKLLLCGMYDGSSTSKLVYAAFKKMAVQIKDISYIELNIDGIIKKFKVRWFLSGDYEFILQVTGRKSASATHYCFRCMFAKTNPNTFGTSGASNKGTNRETFEVGCDSGQEREPLFTNISPNQIVLPSLHIFMGIVTMLLEKLEIYLKQEDFNKLTTEQREEVKSELESADEELKGMKQKLKDNELLIAEMENNLEILEDIGSEYKDNIVLPNNKKQRNRCNMEYCEKRAGYSV
;
A
#
# COMPACT_ATOMS: atom_id res chain seq x y z
N MET A 1 21.28 -37.28 -0.12
CA MET A 1 21.49 -36.32 -1.24
C MET A 1 20.19 -35.74 -1.80
N VAL A 2 19.08 -36.50 -1.85
CA VAL A 2 17.73 -35.96 -2.13
C VAL A 2 17.21 -35.06 -0.98
N GLU A 3 17.71 -35.26 0.24
CA GLU A 3 17.30 -34.49 1.43
C GLU A 3 17.82 -33.04 1.50
N MET A 4 18.92 -32.69 0.83
CA MET A 4 19.39 -31.29 0.83
C MET A 4 18.60 -30.38 -0.14
N ALA A 5 17.96 -30.97 -1.17
CA ALA A 5 17.06 -30.22 -2.04
C ALA A 5 15.71 -29.92 -1.36
N TRP A 6 15.32 -30.73 -0.37
CA TRP A 6 14.10 -30.53 0.42
C TRP A 6 14.24 -29.48 1.52
N LEU A 7 15.44 -29.25 2.05
CA LEU A 7 15.67 -28.24 3.10
C LEU A 7 15.62 -26.79 2.60
N ALA A 8 15.75 -26.56 1.28
CA ALA A 8 15.57 -25.23 0.68
C ALA A 8 14.14 -24.96 0.20
N ALA A 9 13.28 -25.98 0.16
CA ALA A 9 11.92 -25.91 -0.36
C ALA A 9 10.93 -25.09 0.50
N PRO A 10 11.02 -25.02 1.85
CA PRO A 10 10.01 -24.29 2.64
C PRO A 10 10.16 -22.76 2.60
N TYR A 11 11.34 -22.25 2.23
CA TYR A 11 11.64 -20.81 2.21
C TYR A 11 11.54 -20.18 0.81
N CYS A 12 11.25 -20.99 -0.20
CA CYS A 12 11.03 -20.55 -1.56
C CYS A 12 9.61 -20.92 -1.96
N ASN A 13 8.70 -19.97 -1.84
CA ASN A 13 7.39 -20.02 -2.52
C ASN A 13 7.58 -19.80 -4.04
N VAL A 14 8.62 -20.40 -4.61
CA VAL A 14 9.17 -20.14 -5.93
C VAL A 14 8.75 -21.29 -6.83
N LYS A 15 7.50 -21.25 -7.29
CA LYS A 15 7.02 -22.01 -8.44
C LYS A 15 7.50 -21.39 -9.76
N SER A 16 8.78 -21.00 -9.85
CA SER A 16 9.29 -20.31 -11.04
C SER A 16 10.43 -21.09 -11.68
N GLU A 17 10.57 -20.89 -12.98
CA GLU A 17 11.68 -21.39 -13.81
C GLU A 17 13.06 -21.08 -13.21
N GLU A 18 13.16 -20.05 -12.35
CA GLU A 18 14.39 -19.65 -11.65
C GLU A 18 14.92 -20.73 -10.68
N ALA A 19 14.04 -21.46 -9.99
CA ALA A 19 14.43 -22.55 -9.09
C ALA A 19 14.95 -23.77 -9.88
N GLN A 20 14.31 -24.08 -11.01
CA GLN A 20 14.75 -25.13 -11.92
C GLN A 20 16.11 -24.82 -12.54
N LEU A 21 16.38 -23.53 -12.79
CA LEU A 21 17.62 -23.04 -13.35
C LEU A 21 18.79 -23.10 -12.35
N CYS A 22 18.57 -22.67 -11.10
CA CYS A 22 19.54 -22.85 -10.01
C CYS A 22 19.88 -24.33 -9.78
N LEU A 23 18.87 -25.20 -9.84
CA LEU A 23 19.04 -26.65 -9.75
C LEU A 23 19.89 -27.19 -10.92
N ARG A 24 19.70 -26.70 -12.15
CA ARG A 24 20.53 -27.08 -13.32
C ARG A 24 22.00 -26.66 -13.18
N VAL A 25 22.29 -25.49 -12.60
CA VAL A 25 23.67 -25.04 -12.34
C VAL A 25 24.36 -25.92 -11.29
N LEU A 26 23.66 -26.24 -10.20
CA LEU A 26 24.12 -27.18 -9.18
C LEU A 26 24.33 -28.59 -9.77
N LEU A 27 23.36 -29.03 -10.58
CA LEU A 27 23.37 -30.14 -11.54
C LEU A 27 24.75 -30.36 -12.17
N ASN A 28 25.15 -29.34 -12.94
CA ASN A 28 26.35 -29.39 -13.76
C ASN A 28 27.65 -29.30 -12.96
N LYS A 29 27.67 -28.58 -11.83
CA LYS A 29 28.83 -28.59 -10.92
C LYS A 29 29.10 -29.98 -10.35
N VAL A 30 28.04 -30.69 -9.96
CA VAL A 30 28.14 -32.07 -9.46
C VAL A 30 28.57 -33.00 -10.58
N ALA A 31 27.92 -32.95 -11.75
CA ALA A 31 28.27 -33.78 -12.90
C ALA A 31 29.75 -33.65 -13.31
N LYS A 32 30.29 -32.42 -13.37
CA LYS A 32 31.71 -32.16 -13.68
C LYS A 32 32.65 -32.78 -12.64
N LYS A 33 32.32 -32.72 -11.36
CA LYS A 33 33.13 -33.30 -10.27
C LYS A 33 33.23 -34.83 -10.38
N PHE A 34 32.24 -35.47 -10.99
CA PHE A 34 32.17 -36.92 -11.16
C PHE A 34 32.50 -37.39 -12.60
N GLY A 35 33.03 -36.51 -13.46
CA GLY A 35 33.39 -36.85 -14.84
C GLY A 35 32.20 -37.22 -15.74
N LEU A 36 30.99 -36.81 -15.35
CA LEU A 36 29.77 -37.07 -16.11
C LEU A 36 29.59 -36.02 -17.21
N THR A 37 29.05 -36.46 -18.36
CA THR A 37 28.78 -35.60 -19.52
C THR A 37 27.82 -34.47 -19.11
N LEU A 38 28.26 -33.23 -19.28
CA LEU A 38 27.49 -32.04 -18.95
C LEU A 38 26.30 -31.91 -19.90
N TYR A 39 25.13 -31.55 -19.37
CA TYR A 39 24.04 -31.07 -20.22
C TYR A 39 24.48 -29.73 -20.83
N PRO A 40 24.24 -29.46 -22.13
CA PRO A 40 24.57 -28.18 -22.73
C PRO A 40 23.77 -27.09 -22.00
N VAL A 41 24.45 -26.30 -21.17
CA VAL A 41 23.80 -25.20 -20.47
C VAL A 41 23.84 -23.98 -21.38
N GLN A 42 22.69 -23.70 -21.98
CA GLN A 42 22.49 -22.47 -22.73
C GLN A 42 22.79 -21.28 -21.82
N ARG A 43 23.60 -20.34 -22.30
CA ARG A 43 23.84 -19.09 -21.59
C ARG A 43 22.52 -18.35 -21.45
N LEU A 44 22.30 -17.78 -20.28
CA LEU A 44 21.18 -16.90 -20.02
C LEU A 44 21.31 -15.63 -20.83
N SER A 45 20.16 -15.13 -21.27
CA SER A 45 20.04 -13.79 -21.83
C SER A 45 20.43 -12.74 -20.79
N GLU A 46 20.67 -11.53 -21.29
CA GLU A 46 20.96 -10.35 -20.46
C GLU A 46 19.77 -10.04 -19.54
N LEU A 47 18.54 -10.22 -20.02
CA LEU A 47 17.31 -9.99 -19.27
C LEU A 47 17.12 -11.03 -18.15
N GLU A 48 17.24 -12.33 -18.45
CA GLU A 48 17.14 -13.39 -17.44
C GLU A 48 18.20 -13.23 -16.34
N THR A 49 19.43 -12.88 -16.75
CA THR A 49 20.53 -12.61 -15.83
C THR A 49 20.21 -11.40 -14.93
N ALA A 50 19.72 -10.31 -15.51
CA ALA A 50 19.33 -9.11 -14.77
C ALA A 50 18.20 -9.40 -13.76
N THR A 51 17.18 -10.16 -14.18
CA THR A 51 16.06 -10.57 -13.33
C THR A 51 16.54 -11.37 -12.13
N ILE A 52 17.38 -12.39 -12.34
CA ILE A 52 17.90 -13.22 -11.23
C ILE A 52 18.72 -12.36 -10.26
N PHE A 53 19.65 -11.55 -10.77
CA PHE A 53 20.48 -10.71 -9.91
C PHE A 53 19.64 -9.71 -9.10
N ASN A 54 18.65 -9.08 -9.71
CA ASN A 54 17.79 -8.13 -9.01
C ASN A 54 16.90 -8.82 -7.95
N SER A 55 16.29 -9.96 -8.29
CA SER A 55 15.49 -10.76 -7.34
C SER A 55 16.29 -11.27 -6.15
N CYS A 56 17.61 -11.50 -6.33
CA CYS A 56 18.52 -11.89 -5.25
C CYS A 56 19.16 -10.69 -4.53
N GLY A 57 18.79 -9.44 -4.85
CA GLY A 57 19.40 -8.25 -4.25
C GLY A 57 20.89 -8.10 -4.55
N MET A 58 21.37 -8.66 -5.66
CA MET A 58 22.79 -8.65 -6.01
C MET A 58 23.19 -7.36 -6.71
N THR A 59 24.24 -6.71 -6.22
CA THR A 59 24.88 -5.60 -6.92
C THR A 59 25.67 -6.07 -8.14
N ILE A 60 26.00 -5.17 -9.07
CA ILE A 60 26.90 -5.45 -10.21
C ILE A 60 28.27 -5.95 -9.72
N SER A 61 28.75 -5.48 -8.56
CA SER A 61 30.00 -5.95 -7.97
C SER A 61 29.86 -7.42 -7.50
N MET A 62 28.77 -7.73 -6.80
CA MET A 62 28.47 -9.09 -6.36
C MET A 62 28.31 -10.05 -7.54
N SER A 63 27.67 -9.60 -8.63
CA SER A 63 27.51 -10.43 -9.82
C SER A 63 28.84 -10.71 -10.53
N LYS A 64 29.74 -9.72 -10.63
CA LYS A 64 31.12 -9.92 -11.12
C LYS A 64 31.86 -10.97 -10.28
N ARG A 65 31.75 -10.89 -8.95
CA ARG A 65 32.36 -11.87 -8.03
C ARG A 65 31.77 -13.27 -8.21
N LEU A 66 30.45 -13.40 -8.27
CA LEU A 66 29.79 -14.69 -8.51
C LEU A 66 30.24 -15.32 -9.84
N ARG A 67 30.27 -14.53 -10.91
CA ARG A 67 30.72 -14.99 -12.23
C ARG A 67 32.17 -15.47 -12.21
N SER A 68 33.06 -14.76 -11.50
CA SER A 68 34.45 -15.19 -11.29
C SER A 68 34.54 -16.51 -10.53
N LEU A 69 33.73 -16.70 -9.47
CA LEU A 69 33.66 -17.97 -8.72
C LEU A 69 33.12 -19.13 -9.55
N LEU A 70 32.29 -18.87 -10.56
CA LEU A 70 31.75 -19.89 -11.45
C LEU A 70 32.72 -20.29 -12.57
N GLY A 71 33.67 -19.43 -12.94
CA GLY A 71 34.68 -19.70 -13.97
C GLY A 71 34.04 -20.17 -15.28
N ASP A 72 34.55 -21.29 -15.81
CA ASP A 72 34.05 -21.90 -17.06
C ASP A 72 32.59 -22.37 -16.98
N ASN A 73 32.05 -22.55 -15.77
CA ASN A 73 30.66 -22.96 -15.57
C ASN A 73 29.71 -21.75 -15.46
N ASN A 74 30.18 -20.54 -15.76
CA ASN A 74 29.34 -19.35 -15.72
C ASN A 74 28.29 -19.35 -16.85
N ILE A 75 27.02 -19.44 -16.45
CA ILE A 75 25.87 -19.41 -17.36
C ILE A 75 25.29 -17.99 -17.53
N PHE A 76 25.68 -17.05 -16.67
CA PHE A 76 25.16 -15.69 -16.67
C PHE A 76 25.77 -14.84 -17.79
N ALA A 77 24.97 -13.92 -18.32
CA ALA A 77 25.41 -12.89 -19.25
C ALA A 77 26.51 -12.00 -18.65
N SER A 78 27.16 -11.20 -19.50
CA SER A 78 28.20 -10.26 -19.04
C SER A 78 27.61 -9.23 -18.08
N ALA A 79 28.27 -9.01 -16.94
CA ALA A 79 27.86 -7.98 -15.97
C ALA A 79 27.85 -6.57 -16.60
N ASN A 80 28.71 -6.30 -17.58
CA ASN A 80 28.70 -5.02 -18.29
C ASN A 80 27.48 -4.92 -19.21
N LYS A 81 27.13 -6.00 -19.93
CA LYS A 81 25.94 -6.04 -20.78
C LYS A 81 24.65 -5.93 -19.96
N VAL A 82 24.60 -6.58 -18.79
CA VAL A 82 23.52 -6.41 -17.81
C VAL A 82 23.44 -4.97 -17.33
N ALA A 83 24.58 -4.34 -17.00
CA ALA A 83 24.60 -2.93 -16.61
C ALA A 83 24.11 -2.02 -17.75
N ASP A 84 24.49 -2.29 -19.00
CA ASP A 84 24.02 -1.52 -20.15
C ASP A 84 22.53 -1.73 -20.41
N LEU A 85 22.02 -2.96 -20.24
CA LEU A 85 20.59 -3.25 -20.28
C LEU A 85 19.84 -2.46 -19.18
N LEU A 86 20.35 -2.44 -17.94
CA LEU A 86 19.75 -1.68 -16.83
C LEU A 86 19.67 -0.18 -17.15
N LYS A 87 20.71 0.39 -17.77
CA LYS A 87 20.67 1.79 -18.23
C LYS A 87 19.56 2.06 -19.25
N THR A 88 19.15 1.07 -20.06
CA THR A 88 18.04 1.27 -21.00
C THR A 88 16.68 1.33 -20.29
N PHE A 89 16.53 0.62 -19.16
CA PHE A 89 15.37 0.78 -18.28
C PHE A 89 15.38 2.14 -17.58
N ASP A 90 16.55 2.59 -17.10
CA ASP A 90 16.70 3.89 -16.46
C ASP A 90 16.43 5.05 -17.44
N ALA A 91 16.83 4.93 -18.70
CA ALA A 91 16.60 5.94 -19.74
C ALA A 91 15.11 6.23 -20.02
N GLN A 92 14.20 5.34 -19.61
CA GLN A 92 12.75 5.58 -19.72
C GLN A 92 12.22 6.52 -18.63
N CYS A 93 13.00 6.75 -17.57
CA CYS A 93 12.67 7.59 -16.44
C CYS A 93 13.49 8.87 -16.49
N LYS A 94 12.86 10.00 -16.82
CA LYS A 94 13.48 11.32 -16.70
C LYS A 94 13.40 11.75 -15.25
N ILE A 95 14.54 12.01 -14.64
CA ILE A 95 14.65 12.37 -13.23
C ILE A 95 15.04 13.84 -13.13
N SER A 96 14.34 14.60 -12.29
CA SER A 96 14.74 15.93 -11.84
C SER A 96 15.29 15.88 -10.43
N VAL A 97 16.20 16.81 -10.16
CA VAL A 97 16.76 17.06 -8.83
C VAL A 97 16.60 18.54 -8.56
N GLU A 98 15.97 18.89 -7.45
CA GLU A 98 15.66 20.28 -7.12
C GLU A 98 15.88 20.55 -5.64
N ASN A 99 16.42 21.72 -5.33
CA ASN A 99 16.51 22.18 -3.94
C ASN A 99 15.19 22.83 -3.54
N VAL A 100 14.63 22.36 -2.44
CA VAL A 100 13.41 22.88 -1.84
C VAL A 100 13.73 23.38 -0.45
N GLU A 101 13.49 24.67 -0.21
CA GLU A 101 13.73 25.33 1.06
C GLU A 101 12.41 25.68 1.74
N VAL A 102 12.24 25.27 3.00
CA VAL A 102 11.08 25.58 3.84
C VAL A 102 11.55 25.86 5.25
N GLU A 103 11.28 27.06 5.77
CA GLU A 103 11.58 27.43 7.17
C GLU A 103 13.05 27.14 7.56
N ASP A 104 13.99 27.62 6.75
CA ASP A 104 15.44 27.43 6.92
C ASP A 104 15.93 25.97 6.81
N VAL A 105 15.07 25.06 6.32
CA VAL A 105 15.43 23.69 5.98
C VAL A 105 15.48 23.53 4.47
N GLU A 106 16.68 23.35 3.93
CA GLU A 106 16.92 23.01 2.53
C GLU A 106 17.06 21.49 2.37
N VAL A 107 16.33 20.93 1.41
CA VAL A 107 16.45 19.52 1.02
C VAL A 107 16.56 19.38 -0.50
N GLU A 108 17.36 18.41 -0.94
CA GLU A 108 17.41 17.99 -2.32
C GLU A 108 16.29 16.98 -2.58
N VAL A 109 15.37 17.31 -3.48
CA VAL A 109 14.23 16.48 -3.86
C VAL A 109 14.47 15.90 -5.24
N VAL A 110 14.41 14.57 -5.31
CA VAL A 110 14.52 13.81 -6.54
C VAL A 110 13.13 13.38 -6.98
N THR A 111 12.72 13.68 -8.22
CA THR A 111 11.40 13.27 -8.74
C THR A 111 11.44 12.78 -10.19
N ILE A 112 10.45 11.98 -10.59
CA ILE A 112 10.24 11.61 -11.99
C ILE A 112 9.54 12.76 -12.72
N GLU A 113 10.04 13.20 -13.87
CA GLU A 113 9.46 14.27 -14.70
C GLU A 113 8.43 13.78 -15.73
N ASN A 114 8.51 12.52 -16.14
CA ASN A 114 7.67 11.92 -17.17
C ASN A 114 6.79 10.79 -16.61
N LEU A 115 6.12 11.04 -15.47
CA LEU A 115 5.40 10.00 -14.72
C LEU A 115 4.37 9.24 -15.58
N LEU A 116 3.62 9.94 -16.45
CA LEU A 116 2.62 9.32 -17.33
C LEU A 116 3.23 8.25 -18.24
N ASP A 117 4.36 8.56 -18.89
CA ASP A 117 5.03 7.63 -19.80
C ASP A 117 5.54 6.41 -19.05
N VAL A 118 6.13 6.62 -17.87
CA VAL A 118 6.62 5.54 -17.02
C VAL A 118 5.46 4.62 -16.60
N ILE A 119 4.35 5.18 -16.11
CA ILE A 119 3.17 4.40 -15.72
C ILE A 119 2.57 3.66 -16.92
N LYS A 120 2.44 4.33 -18.08
CA LYS A 120 1.91 3.72 -19.31
C LYS A 120 2.76 2.53 -19.73
N ASN A 121 4.09 2.68 -19.75
CA ASN A 121 5.01 1.60 -20.10
C ASN A 121 4.90 0.43 -19.13
N ARG A 122 4.78 0.69 -17.82
CA ARG A 122 4.59 -0.36 -16.81
C ARG A 122 3.28 -1.11 -17.00
N TYR A 123 2.17 -0.41 -17.25
CA TYR A 123 0.89 -1.07 -17.56
C TYR A 123 0.91 -1.84 -18.87
N GLN A 124 1.60 -1.33 -19.90
CA GLN A 124 1.78 -2.07 -21.14
C GLN A 124 2.53 -3.38 -20.88
N GLN A 125 3.61 -3.36 -20.09
CA GLN A 125 4.32 -4.58 -19.70
C GLN A 125 3.45 -5.56 -18.89
N ILE A 126 2.56 -5.05 -18.03
CA ILE A 126 1.60 -5.88 -17.28
C ILE A 126 0.58 -6.53 -18.24
N ALA A 127 0.09 -5.77 -19.23
CA ALA A 127 -0.81 -6.26 -20.25
C ALA A 127 -0.14 -7.30 -21.17
N ASP A 128 1.07 -7.03 -21.65
CA ASP A 128 1.85 -7.94 -22.51
C ASP A 128 2.13 -9.28 -21.81
N LYS A 129 2.34 -9.24 -20.49
CA LYS A 129 2.51 -10.43 -19.64
C LYS A 129 1.20 -11.13 -19.28
N LYS A 130 0.06 -10.66 -19.79
CA LYS A 130 -1.30 -11.16 -19.47
C LYS A 130 -1.60 -11.16 -17.97
N LYS A 131 -1.03 -10.21 -17.24
CA LYS A 131 -1.26 -10.02 -15.79
C LYS A 131 -2.24 -8.90 -15.48
N PHE A 132 -2.66 -8.14 -16.50
CA PHE A 132 -3.66 -7.09 -16.35
C PHE A 132 -5.03 -7.70 -16.04
N LYS A 133 -5.65 -7.23 -14.96
CA LYS A 133 -6.99 -7.62 -14.52
C LYS A 133 -7.96 -6.48 -14.76
N PHE A 134 -8.97 -6.75 -15.58
CA PHE A 134 -10.12 -5.86 -15.70
C PHE A 134 -10.85 -5.81 -14.37
N ASN A 135 -11.28 -4.62 -13.99
CA ASN A 135 -12.16 -4.45 -12.85
C ASN A 135 -13.55 -5.01 -13.18
N PRO A 136 -14.34 -5.43 -12.18
CA PRO A 136 -15.72 -5.81 -12.39
C PRO A 136 -16.56 -4.64 -12.89
N ALA A 137 -17.68 -4.94 -13.55
CA ALA A 137 -18.69 -3.95 -13.89
C ALA A 137 -19.16 -3.18 -12.63
N PRO A 138 -19.40 -1.86 -12.72
CA PRO A 138 -19.33 -0.99 -13.90
C PRO A 138 -17.97 -0.28 -14.06
N TYR A 139 -16.87 -0.86 -13.57
CA TYR A 139 -15.55 -0.22 -13.51
C TYR A 139 -14.53 -0.79 -14.49
N GLU A 140 -14.97 -1.62 -15.44
CA GLU A 140 -14.17 -2.36 -16.41
C GLU A 140 -13.20 -1.47 -17.21
N ASP A 141 -13.58 -0.23 -17.45
CA ASP A 141 -12.83 0.79 -18.19
C ASP A 141 -11.89 1.64 -17.31
N LYS A 142 -11.66 1.23 -16.06
CA LYS A 142 -10.85 1.99 -15.11
C LYS A 142 -9.52 1.33 -14.80
N ILE A 143 -8.50 2.16 -14.65
CA ILE A 143 -7.23 1.81 -14.05
C ILE A 143 -7.15 2.42 -12.65
N TRP A 144 -6.80 1.61 -11.65
CA TRP A 144 -6.65 2.04 -10.27
C TRP A 144 -5.17 2.30 -9.97
N LEU A 145 -4.89 3.47 -9.42
CA LEU A 145 -3.56 3.87 -8.97
C LEU A 145 -3.66 4.37 -7.55
N SER A 146 -2.72 4.00 -6.68
CA SER A 146 -2.67 4.52 -5.32
C SER A 146 -1.38 5.28 -5.09
N ILE A 147 -1.48 6.52 -4.62
CA ILE A 147 -0.36 7.29 -4.08
C ILE A 147 -0.05 6.74 -2.68
N LEU A 148 1.23 6.59 -2.38
CA LEU A 148 1.76 6.06 -1.13
C LEU A 148 2.91 6.94 -0.65
N GLY A 149 2.98 7.15 0.65
CA GLY A 149 4.12 7.79 1.30
C GLY A 149 4.69 6.88 2.37
N ASP A 150 6.01 6.90 2.50
CA ASP A 150 6.73 6.17 3.55
C ASP A 150 7.86 7.06 4.10
N LYS A 151 7.86 7.22 5.42
CA LYS A 151 8.97 7.83 6.14
C LYS A 151 9.89 6.74 6.68
N GLY A 152 10.94 6.46 5.93
CA GLY A 152 11.97 5.49 6.32
C GLY A 152 13.24 6.18 6.81
N GLY A 153 13.48 6.14 8.12
CA GLY A 153 14.69 6.70 8.73
C GLY A 153 14.81 8.21 8.51
N LYS A 154 15.77 8.64 7.69
CA LYS A 154 16.01 10.05 7.32
C LYS A 154 15.38 10.45 5.99
N SER A 155 14.71 9.52 5.29
CA SER A 155 14.19 9.73 3.95
C SER A 155 12.67 9.76 3.96
N MET A 156 12.10 10.66 3.16
CA MET A 156 10.69 10.67 2.81
C MET A 156 10.54 10.22 1.37
N LYS A 157 9.68 9.23 1.12
CA LYS A 157 9.46 8.65 -0.21
C LYS A 157 8.02 8.81 -0.62
N LEU A 158 7.80 9.11 -1.89
CA LEU A 158 6.50 9.11 -2.54
C LEU A 158 6.50 8.06 -3.66
N ALA A 159 5.55 7.14 -3.60
CA ALA A 159 5.41 6.06 -4.55
C ALA A 159 3.99 5.98 -5.12
N VAL A 160 3.86 5.30 -6.24
CA VAL A 160 2.59 4.93 -6.86
C VAL A 160 2.50 3.42 -6.95
N ALA A 161 1.49 2.82 -6.32
CA ALA A 161 1.14 1.42 -6.53
C ALA A 161 0.31 1.27 -7.80
N LEU A 162 0.72 0.32 -8.63
CA LEU A 162 0.02 -0.06 -9.85
C LEU A 162 -1.06 -1.10 -9.52
N GLY A 163 -2.33 -0.72 -9.63
CA GLY A 163 -3.48 -1.60 -9.45
C GLY A 163 -3.71 -2.54 -10.65
N ASN A 164 -4.93 -3.09 -10.74
CA ASN A 164 -5.35 -3.98 -11.84
C ASN A 164 -4.44 -5.19 -12.05
N GLN A 165 -3.89 -5.73 -10.97
CA GLN A 165 -3.06 -6.93 -10.94
C GLN A 165 -3.11 -7.56 -9.54
N ASP A 166 -2.60 -8.78 -9.41
CA ASP A 166 -2.48 -9.44 -8.10
C ASP A 166 -1.50 -8.72 -7.19
N CYS A 167 -1.78 -8.72 -5.88
CA CYS A 167 -0.94 -8.16 -4.81
C CYS A 167 -0.32 -6.80 -5.18
N PRO A 168 -1.11 -5.74 -5.46
CA PRO A 168 -0.63 -4.45 -5.96
C PRO A 168 0.24 -3.68 -4.94
N ASN A 169 0.23 -4.11 -3.68
CA ASN A 169 1.04 -3.58 -2.59
C ASN A 169 2.40 -4.30 -2.42
N ALA A 170 2.75 -5.24 -3.31
CA ALA A 170 4.07 -5.87 -3.30
C ALA A 170 5.15 -4.87 -3.76
N SER A 171 6.35 -4.95 -3.18
CA SER A 171 7.43 -3.98 -3.40
C SER A 171 7.88 -3.84 -4.86
N ASP A 172 7.77 -4.91 -5.64
CA ASP A 172 8.09 -4.95 -7.07
C ASP A 172 7.06 -4.23 -7.97
N LYS A 173 5.91 -3.81 -7.40
CA LYS A 173 4.81 -3.11 -8.08
C LYS A 173 4.63 -1.68 -7.60
N LEU A 174 5.50 -1.24 -6.70
CA LEU A 174 5.57 0.15 -6.25
C LEU A 174 6.54 0.90 -7.15
N LEU A 175 6.05 1.92 -7.84
CA LEU A 175 6.88 2.86 -8.58
C LEU A 175 7.27 4.00 -7.64
N LEU A 176 8.55 4.12 -7.34
CA LEU A 176 9.08 5.26 -6.59
C LEU A 176 9.09 6.50 -7.49
N CYS A 177 8.30 7.51 -7.13
CA CYS A 177 8.07 8.70 -7.97
C CYS A 177 8.84 9.91 -7.46
N GLY A 178 9.12 9.98 -6.16
CA GLY A 178 9.99 11.00 -5.63
C GLY A 178 10.51 10.66 -4.24
N MET A 179 11.59 11.33 -3.85
CA MET A 179 12.16 11.20 -2.52
C MET A 179 12.97 12.45 -2.15
N TYR A 180 13.19 12.62 -0.86
CA TYR A 180 14.21 13.51 -0.32
C TYR A 180 14.69 12.99 1.02
N ASP A 181 15.91 13.39 1.41
CA ASP A 181 16.42 13.17 2.76
C ASP A 181 16.11 14.40 3.62
N GLY A 182 15.32 14.21 4.67
CA GLY A 182 14.89 15.30 5.53
C GLY A 182 13.72 14.92 6.45
N SER A 183 13.24 15.92 7.19
CA SER A 183 12.08 15.76 8.06
C SER A 183 10.79 15.54 7.26
N SER A 184 9.79 14.90 7.86
CA SER A 184 8.46 14.71 7.26
C SER A 184 7.48 15.82 7.66
N THR A 185 7.94 17.06 7.90
CA THR A 185 6.99 18.11 8.31
C THR A 185 5.97 18.33 7.20
N SER A 186 4.73 18.60 7.60
CA SER A 186 3.62 18.80 6.67
C SER A 186 3.98 19.83 5.58
N LYS A 187 4.58 20.97 5.95
CA LYS A 187 5.01 22.03 5.01
C LYS A 187 6.08 21.53 4.02
N LEU A 188 7.09 20.81 4.50
CA LEU A 188 8.17 20.31 3.67
C LEU A 188 7.68 19.24 2.68
N VAL A 189 6.87 18.27 3.13
CA VAL A 189 6.27 17.24 2.25
C VAL A 189 5.46 17.88 1.13
N TYR A 190 4.68 18.92 1.45
CA TYR A 190 3.89 19.65 0.46
C TYR A 190 4.76 20.37 -0.56
N ALA A 191 5.78 21.10 -0.10
CA ALA A 191 6.69 21.83 -0.98
C ALA A 191 7.47 20.87 -1.89
N ALA A 192 8.03 19.80 -1.30
CA ALA A 192 8.84 18.81 -1.99
C ALA A 192 8.06 18.10 -3.12
N PHE A 193 6.82 17.68 -2.85
CA PHE A 193 6.05 16.89 -3.82
C PHE A 193 5.01 17.69 -4.62
N LYS A 194 5.03 19.02 -4.55
CA LYS A 194 4.09 19.89 -5.29
C LYS A 194 4.14 19.66 -6.80
N LYS A 195 5.34 19.56 -7.38
CA LYS A 195 5.51 19.30 -8.83
C LYS A 195 4.99 17.93 -9.23
N MET A 196 5.22 16.93 -8.39
CA MET A 196 4.69 15.58 -8.61
C MET A 196 3.16 15.54 -8.53
N ALA A 197 2.57 16.29 -7.59
CA ALA A 197 1.12 16.38 -7.47
C ALA A 197 0.45 16.97 -8.73
N VAL A 198 1.10 17.92 -9.40
CA VAL A 198 0.65 18.45 -10.70
C VAL A 198 0.66 17.34 -11.76
N GLN A 199 1.77 16.61 -11.91
CA GLN A 199 1.85 15.50 -12.87
C GLN A 199 0.76 14.44 -12.61
N ILE A 200 0.56 14.05 -11.34
CA ILE A 200 -0.46 13.08 -10.94
C ILE A 200 -1.86 13.57 -11.30
N LYS A 201 -2.16 14.86 -11.05
CA LYS A 201 -3.45 15.47 -11.39
C LYS A 201 -3.75 15.40 -12.89
N ASP A 202 -2.74 15.60 -13.72
CA ASP A 202 -2.90 15.64 -15.18
C ASP A 202 -3.11 14.24 -15.80
N ILE A 203 -2.80 13.17 -15.06
CA ILE A 203 -3.02 11.78 -15.49
C ILE A 203 -4.50 11.39 -15.29
N SER A 204 -5.30 11.65 -16.32
CA SER A 204 -6.74 11.30 -16.34
C SER A 204 -7.07 10.02 -17.12
N TYR A 205 -6.25 9.66 -18.11
CA TYR A 205 -6.45 8.49 -18.96
C TYR A 205 -5.13 7.81 -19.30
N ILE A 206 -5.18 6.50 -19.49
CA ILE A 206 -4.05 5.69 -19.99
C ILE A 206 -4.55 4.86 -21.16
N GLU A 207 -3.78 4.83 -22.25
CA GLU A 207 -4.07 4.01 -23.42
C GLU A 207 -3.12 2.83 -23.47
N LEU A 208 -3.68 1.62 -23.57
CA LEU A 208 -2.93 0.37 -23.63
C LEU A 208 -3.27 -0.38 -24.91
N ASN A 209 -2.28 -1.02 -25.52
CA ASN A 209 -2.50 -2.00 -26.57
C ASN A 209 -2.75 -3.37 -25.93
N ILE A 210 -3.97 -3.87 -25.99
CA ILE A 210 -4.34 -5.18 -25.48
C ILE A 210 -4.78 -6.03 -26.66
N ASP A 211 -4.00 -7.07 -26.96
CA ASP A 211 -4.25 -8.00 -28.07
C ASP A 211 -4.42 -7.30 -29.43
N GLY A 212 -3.63 -6.26 -29.69
CA GLY A 212 -3.67 -5.48 -30.94
C GLY A 212 -4.72 -4.36 -30.95
N ILE A 213 -5.52 -4.22 -29.89
CA ILE A 213 -6.56 -3.19 -29.76
C ILE A 213 -6.11 -2.12 -28.77
N ILE A 214 -6.08 -0.86 -29.21
CA ILE A 214 -5.85 0.28 -28.33
C ILE A 214 -7.12 0.51 -27.50
N LYS A 215 -7.02 0.27 -26.19
CA LYS A 215 -8.07 0.54 -25.21
C LYS A 215 -7.68 1.73 -24.35
N LYS A 216 -8.62 2.64 -24.16
CA LYS A 216 -8.46 3.83 -23.32
C LYS A 216 -9.15 3.60 -21.98
N PHE A 217 -8.38 3.74 -20.90
CA PHE A 217 -8.85 3.55 -19.54
C PHE A 217 -8.87 4.88 -18.80
N LYS A 218 -9.94 5.12 -18.03
CA LYS A 218 -10.01 6.26 -17.10
C LYS A 218 -9.21 5.94 -15.84
N VAL A 219 -8.35 6.86 -15.43
CA VAL A 219 -7.56 6.69 -14.21
C VAL A 219 -8.38 7.07 -12.99
N ARG A 220 -8.37 6.20 -11.98
CA ARG A 220 -8.93 6.46 -10.65
C ARG A 220 -7.81 6.42 -9.62
N TRP A 221 -7.48 7.59 -9.09
CA TRP A 221 -6.49 7.75 -8.04
C TRP A 221 -7.08 7.42 -6.66
N PHE A 222 -6.25 6.81 -5.83
CA PHE A 222 -6.47 6.57 -4.41
C PHE A 222 -5.29 7.13 -3.63
N LEU A 223 -5.51 7.44 -2.37
CA LEU A 223 -4.46 7.82 -1.43
C LEU A 223 -4.34 6.75 -0.36
N SER A 224 -3.12 6.30 -0.08
CA SER A 224 -2.80 5.34 0.96
C SER A 224 -1.44 5.69 1.55
N GLY A 225 -1.02 4.96 2.58
CA GLY A 225 0.21 5.20 3.33
C GLY A 225 -0.06 5.13 4.82
N ASP A 226 0.95 5.39 5.64
CA ASP A 226 0.71 5.53 7.08
C ASP A 226 -0.22 6.71 7.39
N TYR A 227 -0.76 6.71 8.61
CA TYR A 227 -1.72 7.73 9.01
C TYR A 227 -1.13 9.14 9.06
N GLU A 228 0.14 9.28 9.43
CA GLU A 228 0.83 10.57 9.54
C GLU A 228 1.00 11.20 8.16
N PHE A 229 1.45 10.42 7.18
CA PHE A 229 1.56 10.81 5.79
C PHE A 229 0.22 11.27 5.22
N ILE A 230 -0.85 10.50 5.45
CA ILE A 230 -2.19 10.85 4.97
C ILE A 230 -2.60 12.22 5.54
N LEU A 231 -2.41 12.47 6.85
CA LEU A 231 -2.71 13.77 7.45
C LEU A 231 -1.88 14.90 6.83
N GLN A 232 -0.59 14.69 6.63
CA GLN A 232 0.30 15.66 6.01
C GLN A 232 -0.20 16.03 4.61
N VAL A 233 -0.36 15.06 3.70
CA VAL A 233 -0.73 15.37 2.30
C VAL A 233 -2.17 15.78 2.12
N THR A 234 -3.06 15.38 3.03
CA THR A 234 -4.43 15.90 3.04
C THR A 234 -4.52 17.30 3.62
N GLY A 235 -3.48 17.81 4.30
CA GLY A 235 -3.47 19.16 4.86
C GLY A 235 -4.18 19.30 6.19
N ARG A 236 -4.20 18.23 6.97
CA ARG A 236 -4.93 18.13 8.24
C ARG A 236 -4.00 18.32 9.43
N LYS A 237 -4.62 18.71 10.54
CA LYS A 237 -3.97 18.74 11.85
C LYS A 237 -3.47 17.35 12.23
N SER A 238 -2.57 17.31 13.20
CA SER A 238 -1.99 16.08 13.75
C SER A 238 -3.03 15.06 14.21
N ALA A 239 -2.57 13.82 14.44
CA ALA A 239 -3.39 12.74 14.99
C ALA A 239 -4.07 13.09 16.34
N SER A 240 -3.55 14.09 17.06
CA SER A 240 -4.10 14.59 18.33
C SER A 240 -5.22 15.62 18.18
N ALA A 241 -5.57 16.02 16.95
CA ALA A 241 -6.60 17.02 16.71
C ALA A 241 -8.01 16.58 17.11
N THR A 242 -8.87 17.56 17.40
CA THR A 242 -10.30 17.32 17.68
C THR A 242 -10.98 16.59 16.52
N HIS A 243 -10.73 17.00 15.28
CA HIS A 243 -11.30 16.36 14.09
C HIS A 243 -10.22 15.60 13.33
N TYR A 244 -9.82 14.43 13.85
CA TYR A 244 -8.71 13.65 13.30
C TYR A 244 -9.12 12.74 12.12
N CYS A 245 -10.37 12.26 12.04
CA CYS A 245 -10.78 11.35 10.97
C CYS A 245 -10.93 12.07 9.61
N PHE A 246 -10.31 11.53 8.56
CA PHE A 246 -10.35 12.12 7.21
C PHE A 246 -11.63 11.77 6.43
N ARG A 247 -12.46 10.86 6.92
CA ARG A 247 -13.74 10.48 6.30
C ARG A 247 -14.98 11.10 6.96
N CYS A 248 -14.89 11.54 8.21
CA CYS A 248 -16.05 12.05 8.93
C CYS A 248 -15.75 13.34 9.69
N MET A 249 -16.81 14.04 10.08
CA MET A 249 -16.74 15.28 10.84
C MET A 249 -16.83 15.06 12.36
N PHE A 250 -16.56 13.85 12.86
CA PHE A 250 -16.67 13.58 14.30
C PHE A 250 -15.57 14.30 15.09
N ALA A 251 -16.01 15.04 16.11
CA ALA A 251 -15.15 15.66 17.10
C ALA A 251 -14.75 14.66 18.18
N LYS A 252 -13.48 14.67 18.55
CA LYS A 252 -12.94 14.00 19.72
C LYS A 252 -13.40 14.77 20.95
N THR A 253 -14.40 14.25 21.65
CA THR A 253 -14.98 14.88 22.86
C THR A 253 -14.22 14.52 24.14
N ASN A 254 -13.45 13.43 24.16
CA ASN A 254 -12.58 13.06 25.29
C ASN A 254 -11.30 12.36 24.77
N PRO A 255 -10.09 12.61 25.35
CA PRO A 255 -8.86 11.86 25.06
C PRO A 255 -8.99 10.33 25.12
N ASN A 256 -9.90 9.82 25.95
CA ASN A 256 -10.07 8.40 26.25
C ASN A 256 -11.33 7.75 25.66
N THR A 257 -12.24 8.50 25.04
CA THR A 257 -13.41 7.94 24.35
C THR A 257 -13.20 8.04 22.85
N PHE A 258 -12.99 6.89 22.20
CA PHE A 258 -13.16 6.79 20.75
C PHE A 258 -14.66 6.86 20.48
N GLY A 259 -15.18 8.05 20.17
CA GLY A 259 -16.52 8.19 19.59
C GLY A 259 -17.69 7.55 20.34
N THR A 260 -17.60 7.28 21.64
CA THR A 260 -18.76 6.87 22.45
C THR A 260 -19.55 8.11 22.85
N SER A 261 -20.17 8.74 21.86
CA SER A 261 -21.32 9.61 22.07
C SER A 261 -22.35 9.11 21.10
N GLY A 262 -23.43 8.56 21.66
CA GLY A 262 -24.33 7.61 21.00
C GLY A 262 -24.83 8.01 19.61
N ALA A 263 -25.54 7.05 19.03
CA ALA A 263 -26.22 7.06 17.73
C ALA A 263 -27.14 8.27 17.40
N SER A 264 -27.03 9.41 18.09
CA SER A 264 -27.75 10.65 17.85
C SER A 264 -26.93 11.79 17.24
N ASN A 265 -25.59 11.73 17.21
CA ASN A 265 -24.81 12.76 16.53
C ASN A 265 -24.61 12.38 15.06
N LYS A 266 -25.43 12.99 14.19
CA LYS A 266 -25.34 12.93 12.73
C LYS A 266 -24.00 13.54 12.25
N GLY A 267 -22.88 12.86 12.48
CA GLY A 267 -21.63 13.18 11.81
C GLY A 267 -21.80 12.83 10.34
N THR A 268 -21.81 13.84 9.47
CA THR A 268 -21.84 13.61 8.03
C THR A 268 -20.50 13.06 7.56
N ASN A 269 -20.54 12.16 6.58
CA ASN A 269 -19.36 11.78 5.83
C ASN A 269 -18.81 13.02 5.11
N ARG A 270 -17.50 13.14 5.05
CA ARG A 270 -16.82 14.19 4.27
C ARG A 270 -16.90 13.83 2.81
N GLU A 271 -17.58 14.67 2.04
CA GLU A 271 -17.57 14.56 0.58
C GLU A 271 -16.40 15.34 -0.04
N THR A 272 -15.92 16.38 0.66
CA THR A 272 -14.88 17.31 0.22
C THR A 272 -13.91 17.65 1.37
N PHE A 273 -12.78 18.26 1.03
CA PHE A 273 -11.89 18.89 2.01
C PHE A 273 -12.30 20.35 2.16
N GLU A 274 -12.67 20.75 3.38
CA GLU A 274 -13.09 22.12 3.70
C GLU A 274 -12.07 22.74 4.65
N VAL A 275 -11.34 23.76 4.20
CA VAL A 275 -10.34 24.46 5.03
C VAL A 275 -11.05 25.28 6.10
N GLY A 276 -10.66 25.11 7.36
CA GLY A 276 -11.27 25.83 8.48
C GLY A 276 -10.88 25.30 9.86
N CYS A 277 -10.94 26.18 10.86
CA CYS A 277 -10.59 25.84 12.24
C CYS A 277 -11.44 24.69 12.79
N ASP A 278 -12.72 24.68 12.44
CA ASP A 278 -13.71 23.73 12.95
C ASP A 278 -13.67 22.39 12.22
N SER A 279 -13.09 22.32 11.02
CA SER A 279 -13.01 21.09 10.23
C SER A 279 -11.75 20.26 10.50
N GLY A 280 -10.80 20.77 11.28
CA GLY A 280 -9.48 20.15 11.50
C GLY A 280 -8.55 20.20 10.30
N GLN A 281 -8.89 21.00 9.28
CA GLN A 281 -8.16 21.17 8.03
C GLN A 281 -7.39 22.49 8.07
N GLU A 282 -6.05 22.44 7.95
CA GLU A 282 -5.19 23.64 8.01
C GLU A 282 -4.90 24.24 6.65
N ARG A 283 -4.93 23.43 5.60
CA ARG A 283 -4.56 23.82 4.24
C ARG A 283 -5.25 22.95 3.21
N GLU A 284 -5.19 23.35 1.95
CA GLU A 284 -5.66 22.52 0.83
C GLU A 284 -4.86 21.21 0.72
N PRO A 285 -5.49 20.09 0.32
CA PRO A 285 -4.80 18.85 0.04
C PRO A 285 -3.76 19.01 -1.08
N LEU A 286 -2.62 18.35 -0.93
CA LEU A 286 -1.59 18.27 -1.97
C LEU A 286 -2.15 17.64 -3.26
N PHE A 287 -2.93 16.57 -3.12
CA PHE A 287 -3.54 15.84 -4.24
C PHE A 287 -5.02 16.21 -4.40
N THR A 288 -5.28 17.32 -5.09
CA THR A 288 -6.63 17.89 -5.27
C THR A 288 -7.61 17.02 -6.07
N ASN A 289 -7.12 16.02 -6.81
CA ASN A 289 -7.94 15.08 -7.60
C ASN A 289 -8.39 13.84 -6.81
N ILE A 290 -8.08 13.77 -5.52
CA ILE A 290 -8.45 12.66 -4.63
C ILE A 290 -9.53 13.16 -3.67
N SER A 291 -10.68 12.50 -3.65
CA SER A 291 -11.73 12.77 -2.65
C SER A 291 -11.46 12.02 -1.35
N PRO A 292 -12.08 12.43 -0.21
CA PRO A 292 -12.00 11.69 1.04
C PRO A 292 -12.38 10.20 0.92
N ASN A 293 -13.35 9.88 0.05
CA ASN A 293 -13.81 8.51 -0.22
C ASN A 293 -12.78 7.66 -1.00
N GLN A 294 -11.74 8.28 -1.55
CA GLN A 294 -10.64 7.62 -2.25
C GLN A 294 -9.40 7.46 -1.36
N ILE A 295 -9.48 7.82 -0.07
CA ILE A 295 -8.44 7.51 0.91
C ILE A 295 -8.65 6.09 1.42
N VAL A 296 -7.66 5.23 1.27
CA VAL A 296 -7.61 3.86 1.79
C VAL A 296 -7.12 3.90 3.23
N LEU A 297 -7.83 3.20 4.12
CA LEU A 297 -7.44 3.09 5.52
C LEU A 297 -6.17 2.25 5.66
N PRO A 298 -5.19 2.66 6.49
CA PRO A 298 -3.94 1.93 6.65
C PRO A 298 -4.12 0.68 7.52
N SER A 299 -4.71 -0.37 6.94
CA SER A 299 -5.11 -1.59 7.66
C SER A 299 -3.97 -2.21 8.50
N LEU A 300 -2.74 -2.25 7.96
CA LEU A 300 -1.58 -2.74 8.71
C LEU A 300 -1.31 -1.90 9.96
N HIS A 301 -1.29 -0.57 9.85
CA HIS A 301 -1.04 0.32 10.99
C HIS A 301 -2.20 0.31 11.99
N ILE A 302 -3.43 0.15 11.52
CA ILE A 302 -4.60 -0.05 12.39
C ILE A 302 -4.44 -1.34 13.18
N PHE A 303 -4.10 -2.45 12.51
CA PHE A 303 -3.88 -3.73 13.16
C PHE A 303 -2.73 -3.65 14.18
N MET A 304 -1.61 -3.04 13.81
CA MET A 304 -0.50 -2.80 14.74
C MET A 304 -0.95 -2.01 15.97
N GLY A 305 -1.72 -0.94 15.79
CA GLY A 305 -2.27 -0.14 16.89
C GLY A 305 -3.18 -0.97 17.81
N ILE A 306 -4.04 -1.81 17.24
CA ILE A 306 -4.90 -2.72 18.01
C ILE A 306 -4.07 -3.70 18.82
N VAL A 307 -3.07 -4.34 18.21
CA VAL A 307 -2.20 -5.31 18.89
C VAL A 307 -1.41 -4.66 20.01
N THR A 308 -0.80 -3.49 19.78
CA THR A 308 -0.08 -2.74 20.82
C THR A 308 -1.00 -2.44 22.00
N MET A 309 -2.19 -1.94 21.74
CA MET A 309 -3.18 -1.63 22.77
C MET A 309 -3.62 -2.89 23.55
N LEU A 310 -3.75 -4.05 22.90
CA LEU A 310 -4.07 -5.30 23.59
C LEU A 310 -2.91 -5.79 24.45
N LEU A 311 -1.67 -5.65 23.98
CA LEU A 311 -0.47 -6.02 24.75
C LEU A 311 -0.29 -5.13 25.98
N GLU A 312 -0.50 -3.81 25.84
CA GLU A 312 -0.51 -2.88 26.98
C GLU A 312 -1.55 -3.30 28.02
N LYS A 313 -2.77 -3.62 27.57
CA LYS A 313 -3.84 -4.11 28.46
C LYS A 313 -3.49 -5.41 29.16
N LEU A 314 -2.86 -6.35 28.45
CA LEU A 314 -2.40 -7.60 29.03
C LEU A 314 -1.31 -7.37 30.08
N GLU A 315 -0.34 -6.48 29.81
CA GLU A 315 0.71 -6.13 30.76
C GLU A 315 0.12 -5.58 32.06
N ILE A 316 -0.84 -4.68 31.97
CA ILE A 316 -1.55 -4.11 33.13
C ILE A 316 -2.31 -5.20 33.90
N TYR A 317 -3.02 -6.09 33.19
CA TYR A 317 -3.71 -7.21 33.82
C TYR A 317 -2.75 -8.15 34.57
N LEU A 318 -1.61 -8.49 33.96
CA LEU A 318 -0.60 -9.35 34.59
C LEU A 318 0.03 -8.69 35.83
N LYS A 319 0.37 -7.40 35.76
CA LYS A 319 0.85 -6.63 36.92
C LYS A 319 -0.14 -6.68 38.09
N GLN A 320 -1.44 -6.66 37.79
CA GLN A 320 -2.49 -6.76 38.81
C GLN A 320 -2.62 -8.17 39.40
N GLU A 321 -2.56 -9.20 38.56
CA GLU A 321 -2.57 -10.59 39.04
C GLU A 321 -1.35 -10.87 39.94
N ASP A 322 -0.18 -10.34 39.60
CA ASP A 322 1.01 -10.49 40.43
C ASP A 322 0.92 -9.67 41.72
N PHE A 323 0.36 -8.45 41.67
CA PHE A 323 0.06 -7.68 42.87
C PHE A 323 -0.94 -8.41 43.80
N ASN A 324 -1.97 -9.04 43.22
CA ASN A 324 -2.98 -9.81 43.96
C ASN A 324 -2.42 -11.07 44.63
N LYS A 325 -1.24 -11.55 44.23
CA LYS A 325 -0.53 -12.66 44.88
C LYS A 325 0.39 -12.22 46.01
N LEU A 326 0.65 -10.92 46.19
CA LEU A 326 1.46 -10.41 47.29
C LEU A 326 0.74 -10.53 48.64
N THR A 327 1.50 -10.78 49.69
CA THR A 327 1.03 -10.78 51.08
C THR A 327 0.73 -9.37 51.58
N THR A 328 -0.05 -9.24 52.67
CA THR A 328 -0.47 -7.93 53.21
C THR A 328 0.70 -7.02 53.59
N GLU A 329 1.81 -7.59 54.10
CA GLU A 329 3.04 -6.84 54.41
C GLU A 329 3.75 -6.32 53.16
N GLN A 330 3.81 -7.13 52.08
CA GLN A 330 4.40 -6.74 50.79
C GLN A 330 3.56 -5.68 50.06
N ARG A 331 2.25 -5.58 50.34
CA ARG A 331 1.36 -4.57 49.75
C ARG A 331 1.49 -3.20 50.39
N GLU A 332 1.92 -3.13 51.66
CA GLU A 332 2.13 -1.84 52.34
C GLU A 332 3.39 -1.10 51.86
N GLU A 333 4.42 -1.82 51.39
CA GLU A 333 5.60 -1.22 50.77
C GLU A 333 5.34 -0.62 49.37
N VAL A 334 4.31 -1.11 48.65
CA VAL A 334 4.03 -0.75 47.23
C VAL A 334 2.82 0.22 47.11
N LYS A 335 2.26 0.65 48.24
CA LYS A 335 0.96 1.33 48.35
C LYS A 335 0.82 2.61 47.50
N SER A 336 1.89 3.39 47.35
CA SER A 336 1.88 4.64 46.55
C SER A 336 1.94 4.41 45.05
N GLU A 337 2.58 3.34 44.58
CA GLU A 337 2.57 2.97 43.15
C GLU A 337 1.22 2.35 42.75
N LEU A 338 0.49 1.79 43.71
CA LEU A 338 -0.79 1.13 43.49
C LEU A 338 -1.97 2.08 43.31
N GLU A 339 -2.03 3.17 44.08
CA GLU A 339 -3.10 4.18 43.92
C GLU A 339 -3.08 4.79 42.51
N SER A 340 -1.87 5.00 41.96
CA SER A 340 -1.67 5.40 40.57
C SER A 340 -2.16 4.33 39.58
N ALA A 341 -1.85 3.05 39.82
CA ALA A 341 -2.25 1.94 38.97
C ALA A 341 -3.78 1.67 38.97
N ASP A 342 -4.45 1.93 40.10
CA ASP A 342 -5.89 1.67 40.26
C ASP A 342 -6.76 2.77 39.60
N GLU A 343 -6.30 4.03 39.61
CA GLU A 343 -6.89 5.10 38.79
C GLU A 343 -6.70 4.85 37.29
N GLU A 344 -5.49 4.46 36.88
CA GLU A 344 -5.19 4.08 35.50
C GLU A 344 -6.08 2.91 35.04
N LEU A 345 -6.31 1.91 35.90
CA LEU A 345 -7.19 0.76 35.64
C LEU A 345 -8.65 1.16 35.40
N LYS A 346 -9.20 2.07 36.22
CA LYS A 346 -10.57 2.57 36.02
C LYS A 346 -10.71 3.25 34.67
N GLY A 347 -9.72 4.06 34.28
CA GLY A 347 -9.66 4.65 32.94
C GLY A 347 -9.58 3.60 31.83
N MET A 348 -8.89 2.49 32.06
CA MET A 348 -8.67 1.44 31.07
C MET A 348 -9.83 0.44 30.92
N LYS A 349 -10.56 0.09 31.99
CA LYS A 349 -11.78 -0.71 31.91
C LYS A 349 -12.85 -0.02 31.07
N GLN A 350 -12.94 1.30 31.16
CA GLN A 350 -13.81 2.09 30.30
C GLN A 350 -13.39 2.00 28.82
N LYS A 351 -12.09 2.09 28.53
CA LYS A 351 -11.55 1.90 27.16
C LYS A 351 -11.76 0.47 26.61
N LEU A 352 -11.83 -0.55 27.45
CA LEU A 352 -12.13 -1.92 27.01
C LEU A 352 -13.56 -2.03 26.48
N LYS A 353 -14.53 -1.49 27.23
CA LYS A 353 -15.92 -1.41 26.78
C LYS A 353 -16.09 -0.62 25.48
N ASP A 354 -15.37 0.49 25.35
CA ASP A 354 -15.41 1.31 24.13
C ASP A 354 -14.85 0.53 22.91
N ASN A 355 -13.81 -0.29 23.11
CA ASN A 355 -13.25 -1.12 22.04
C ASN A 355 -14.13 -2.33 21.67
N GLU A 356 -14.84 -2.92 22.63
CA GLU A 356 -15.82 -3.99 22.34
C GLU A 356 -16.92 -3.46 21.41
N LEU A 357 -17.36 -2.23 21.62
CA LEU A 357 -18.26 -1.50 20.72
C LEU A 357 -17.66 -1.31 19.33
N LEU A 358 -16.38 -0.94 19.26
CA LEU A 358 -15.66 -0.70 17.99
C LEU A 358 -15.43 -2.00 17.21
N ILE A 359 -15.19 -3.12 17.90
CA ILE A 359 -15.11 -4.46 17.31
C ILE A 359 -16.47 -4.86 16.73
N ALA A 360 -17.57 -4.65 17.47
CA ALA A 360 -18.92 -4.91 16.95
C ALA A 360 -19.25 -4.06 15.72
N GLU A 361 -18.78 -2.81 15.66
CA GLU A 361 -18.92 -1.95 14.48
C GLU A 361 -18.03 -2.42 13.31
N MET A 362 -16.84 -2.94 13.58
CA MET A 362 -15.99 -3.57 12.57
C MET A 362 -16.60 -4.87 12.02
N GLU A 363 -17.24 -5.67 12.87
CA GLU A 363 -17.98 -6.88 12.47
C GLU A 363 -19.17 -6.53 11.57
N ASN A 364 -19.93 -5.48 11.90
CA ASN A 364 -20.99 -4.96 11.03
C ASN A 364 -20.44 -4.43 9.68
N ASN A 365 -19.28 -3.78 9.68
CA ASN A 365 -18.62 -3.36 8.44
C ASN A 365 -18.10 -4.55 7.62
N LEU A 366 -17.67 -5.63 8.26
CA LEU A 366 -17.32 -6.89 7.60
C LEU A 366 -18.56 -7.53 6.98
N GLU A 367 -19.69 -7.54 7.68
CA GLU A 367 -20.98 -8.02 7.18
C GLU A 367 -21.44 -7.21 5.95
N ILE A 368 -21.30 -5.87 5.98
CA ILE A 368 -21.55 -5.01 4.80
C ILE A 368 -20.60 -5.33 3.64
N LEU A 369 -19.32 -5.62 3.91
CA LEU A 369 -18.35 -6.00 2.88
C LEU A 369 -18.63 -7.40 2.31
N GLU A 370 -19.14 -8.31 3.14
CA GLU A 370 -19.61 -9.64 2.74
C GLU A 370 -20.92 -9.56 1.96
N ASP A 371 -21.82 -8.63 2.29
CA ASP A 371 -23.05 -8.34 1.55
C ASP A 371 -22.74 -7.72 0.18
N ILE A 372 -21.78 -6.81 0.11
CA ILE A 372 -21.21 -6.36 -1.17
C ILE A 372 -20.60 -7.56 -1.90
N GLY A 373 -19.96 -8.51 -1.21
CA GLY A 373 -19.42 -9.73 -1.80
C GLY A 373 -20.49 -10.74 -2.26
N SER A 374 -21.66 -10.80 -1.62
CA SER A 374 -22.75 -11.75 -1.87
C SER A 374 -23.70 -11.23 -2.97
N GLU A 375 -23.97 -9.93 -3.01
CA GLU A 375 -24.62 -9.24 -4.12
C GLU A 375 -23.82 -9.38 -5.43
N TYR A 376 -22.49 -9.57 -5.32
CA TYR A 376 -21.59 -9.92 -6.43
C TYR A 376 -21.67 -11.40 -6.86
N LYS A 377 -22.08 -12.33 -5.97
CA LYS A 377 -22.30 -13.75 -6.32
C LYS A 377 -23.67 -13.97 -6.94
N ASP A 378 -24.70 -13.31 -6.45
CA ASP A 378 -26.08 -13.51 -6.90
C ASP A 378 -26.40 -12.78 -8.22
N ASN A 379 -25.56 -11.83 -8.64
CA ASN A 379 -25.63 -11.19 -9.95
C ASN A 379 -24.81 -11.89 -11.05
N ILE A 380 -24.27 -13.09 -10.80
CA ILE A 380 -23.84 -14.02 -11.86
C ILE A 380 -25.09 -14.73 -12.41
N VAL A 381 -26.01 -13.97 -12.99
CA VAL A 381 -26.93 -14.51 -13.99
C VAL A 381 -26.18 -14.42 -15.31
N LEU A 382 -25.57 -15.54 -15.72
CA LEU A 382 -25.13 -15.73 -17.10
C LEU A 382 -26.29 -15.35 -18.03
N PRO A 383 -26.16 -14.35 -18.92
CA PRO A 383 -27.26 -13.93 -19.76
C PRO A 383 -27.60 -15.03 -20.75
N ASN A 384 -28.63 -15.81 -20.43
CA ASN A 384 -29.34 -16.59 -21.44
C ASN A 384 -30.09 -15.61 -22.34
N ASN A 385 -29.76 -15.67 -23.62
CA ASN A 385 -30.38 -14.92 -24.70
C ASN A 385 -31.92 -14.86 -24.58
N LYS A 386 -32.48 -13.66 -24.36
CA LYS A 386 -33.66 -13.13 -25.05
C LYS A 386 -33.93 -11.68 -24.63
N LYS A 387 -34.06 -10.82 -25.63
CA LYS A 387 -34.47 -9.41 -25.52
C LYS A 387 -35.79 -9.27 -24.75
N GLN A 388 -35.79 -8.52 -23.65
CA GLN A 388 -36.97 -7.76 -23.19
C GLN A 388 -36.52 -6.41 -22.64
N ARG A 389 -37.07 -5.33 -23.20
CA ARG A 389 -36.92 -3.96 -22.70
C ARG A 389 -37.76 -3.84 -21.43
N ASN A 390 -37.12 -3.75 -20.26
CA ASN A 390 -37.82 -3.40 -19.03
C ASN A 390 -37.71 -1.89 -18.79
N ARG A 391 -38.88 -1.23 -18.76
CA ARG A 391 -39.04 0.14 -18.26
C ARG A 391 -38.79 0.11 -16.74
N CYS A 392 -38.10 1.11 -16.22
CA CYS A 392 -37.89 1.28 -14.79
C CYS A 392 -39.21 1.72 -14.12
N ASN A 393 -39.72 0.92 -13.18
CA ASN A 393 -40.96 1.15 -12.43
C ASN A 393 -40.71 1.74 -11.02
N MET A 394 -39.65 2.54 -10.85
CA MET A 394 -39.44 3.27 -9.59
C MET A 394 -40.30 4.55 -9.60
N GLU A 395 -41.13 4.71 -8.56
CA GLU A 395 -42.02 5.86 -8.31
C GLU A 395 -41.29 7.23 -8.34
N TYR A 396 -39.96 7.20 -8.19
CA TYR A 396 -39.05 8.34 -8.29
C TYR A 396 -38.84 8.84 -9.73
N CYS A 397 -39.05 8.00 -10.75
CA CYS A 397 -38.89 8.34 -12.16
C CYS A 397 -40.16 8.93 -12.81
N GLU A 398 -41.34 8.74 -12.21
CA GLU A 398 -42.60 9.30 -12.74
C GLU A 398 -42.82 10.76 -12.32
N LYS A 399 -42.34 11.17 -11.14
CA LYS A 399 -42.55 12.55 -10.63
C LYS A 399 -41.63 13.61 -11.23
N ARG A 400 -40.66 13.24 -12.08
CA ARG A 400 -39.73 14.18 -12.75
C ARG A 400 -39.97 14.32 -14.25
N ALA A 401 -40.89 13.55 -14.84
CA ALA A 401 -41.38 13.75 -16.19
C ALA A 401 -42.56 14.75 -16.15
N GLY A 402 -42.25 16.01 -15.85
CA GLY A 402 -43.18 17.13 -15.91
C GLY A 402 -43.54 17.50 -17.35
N TYR A 403 -44.25 16.61 -18.05
CA TYR A 403 -45.01 16.94 -19.25
C TYR A 403 -46.48 17.08 -18.86
N SER A 404 -46.90 18.31 -18.56
CA SER A 404 -48.29 18.71 -18.72
C SER A 404 -48.59 18.84 -20.22
N VAL A 405 -49.78 18.35 -20.59
CA VAL A 405 -50.41 18.43 -21.92
C VAL A 405 -50.28 19.80 -22.56
#